data_AF-A0A419EQN8-F1
#
_entry.id   AF-A0A419EQN8-F1
#
_cell.length_a   1.000
_cell.length_b   1.000
_cell.length_c   1.000
_cell.angle_alpha   90.00
_cell.angle_beta   90.00
_cell.angle_gamma   90.00
#
_symmetry.space_group_name_H-M   'P 1'
#
loop_
_entity.id
_entity.type
_entity.pdbx_description
1 polymer ?
#
loop_
_entity_poly.entity_id
_entity_poly.type
_entity_poly.pdbx_seq_one_letter_code
_entity_poly.pdbx_strand_id
1 'polypeptide(L)'
;MFNLILSILLFVFFPQKDLETGIKKYLSERLQGYSKWNYSILTNLNNLARKNLILEIDKERELQIKGNYGYIPIKEKGIIKSSSTFITVKLNLYKEVLCATRKISAGSELNPVDFELIEKEIST
;
A
#
# COMPACT_ATOMS: atom_id res chain seq x y z
N MET A 1 14.04 -44.54 -30.74
CA MET A 1 14.61 -43.93 -29.52
C MET A 1 14.90 -42.46 -29.79
N PHE A 2 13.86 -41.62 -29.82
CA PHE A 2 13.99 -40.17 -30.06
C PHE A 2 13.15 -39.47 -29.00
N ASN A 3 13.68 -39.44 -27.78
CA ASN A 3 13.04 -38.78 -26.64
C ASN A 3 14.10 -37.91 -25.97
N LEU A 4 13.64 -36.76 -25.46
CA LEU A 4 14.31 -35.89 -24.46
C LEU A 4 15.25 -34.79 -24.94
N ILE A 5 14.91 -33.98 -25.94
CA ILE A 5 15.54 -32.64 -26.05
C ILE A 5 14.54 -31.60 -26.57
N LEU A 6 13.50 -31.25 -25.80
CA LEU A 6 12.76 -29.99 -26.07
C LEU A 6 11.89 -29.44 -24.92
N SER A 7 12.28 -29.60 -23.65
CA SER A 7 11.42 -29.12 -22.54
C SER A 7 12.17 -28.38 -21.43
N ILE A 8 13.14 -27.54 -21.78
CA ILE A 8 13.76 -26.60 -20.83
C ILE A 8 13.86 -25.23 -21.51
N LEU A 9 12.71 -24.58 -21.66
CA LEU A 9 12.66 -23.13 -21.86
C LEU A 9 11.43 -22.54 -21.17
N LEU A 10 11.22 -22.90 -19.90
CA LEU A 10 10.34 -22.17 -19.00
C LEU A 10 11.18 -21.17 -18.20
N PHE A 11 11.72 -20.17 -18.90
CA PHE A 11 12.20 -18.94 -18.27
C PHE A 11 10.96 -18.10 -17.94
N VAL A 12 10.26 -18.48 -16.87
CA VAL A 12 9.12 -17.72 -16.36
C VAL A 12 9.68 -16.53 -15.59
N PHE A 13 9.97 -15.45 -16.31
CA PHE A 13 10.20 -14.11 -15.75
C PHE A 13 8.88 -13.59 -15.16
N PHE A 14 8.67 -13.71 -13.85
CA PHE A 14 7.65 -12.91 -13.15
C PHE A 14 8.14 -12.38 -11.79
N PRO A 15 9.15 -11.50 -11.74
CA PRO A 15 9.51 -10.80 -10.50
C PRO A 15 8.46 -9.76 -10.04
N GLN A 16 7.59 -9.29 -10.95
CA GLN A 16 6.68 -8.17 -10.66
C GLN A 16 5.45 -8.55 -9.83
N LYS A 17 4.86 -9.73 -10.08
CA LYS A 17 3.64 -10.19 -9.39
C LYS A 17 3.88 -10.42 -7.89
N ASP A 18 5.10 -10.79 -7.51
CA ASP A 18 5.47 -11.04 -6.13
C ASP A 18 5.55 -9.75 -5.31
N LEU A 19 6.12 -8.68 -5.89
CA LEU A 19 6.22 -7.38 -5.23
C LEU A 19 4.85 -6.72 -5.00
N GLU A 20 3.96 -6.75 -5.99
CA GLU A 20 2.60 -6.21 -5.84
C GLU A 20 1.80 -6.94 -4.75
N THR A 21 1.96 -8.27 -4.68
CA THR A 21 1.37 -9.09 -3.62
C THR A 21 1.96 -8.73 -2.25
N GLY A 22 3.28 -8.51 -2.19
CA GLY A 22 3.97 -8.04 -0.99
C GLY A 22 3.47 -6.68 -0.52
N ILE A 23 3.25 -5.73 -1.44
CA ILE A 23 2.72 -4.40 -1.15
C ILE A 23 1.32 -4.51 -0.54
N LYS A 24 0.44 -5.31 -1.16
CA LYS A 24 -0.92 -5.53 -0.65
C LYS A 24 -0.90 -6.06 0.79
N LYS A 25 -0.05 -7.06 1.03
CA LYS A 25 0.11 -7.66 2.36
C LYS A 25 0.62 -6.64 3.37
N TYR A 26 1.67 -5.90 3.05
CA TYR A 26 2.23 -4.87 3.91
C TYR A 26 1.20 -3.79 4.26
N LEU A 27 0.44 -3.30 3.28
CA LEU A 27 -0.63 -2.33 3.52
C LEU A 27 -1.73 -2.91 4.41
N SER A 28 -2.13 -4.18 4.20
CA SER A 28 -3.14 -4.82 5.05
C SER A 28 -2.72 -4.98 6.52
N GLU A 29 -1.42 -5.17 6.78
CA GLU A 29 -0.87 -5.23 8.14
C GLU A 29 -0.84 -3.84 8.79
N ARG A 30 -0.57 -2.78 8.02
CA ARG A 30 -0.40 -1.41 8.54
C ARG A 30 -1.68 -0.58 8.58
N LEU A 31 -2.70 -0.93 7.79
CA LEU A 31 -3.95 -0.15 7.65
C LEU A 31 -5.15 -0.82 8.36
N GLN A 32 -4.93 -1.67 9.36
CA GLN A 32 -6.01 -2.36 10.09
C GLN A 32 -6.98 -1.42 10.83
N GLY A 33 -6.57 -0.19 11.12
CA GLY A 33 -7.41 0.82 11.80
C GLY A 33 -8.44 1.53 10.90
N TYR A 34 -8.50 1.16 9.62
CA TYR A 34 -9.43 1.70 8.64
C TYR A 34 -10.49 0.66 8.31
N SER A 35 -11.76 1.07 8.16
CA SER A 35 -12.86 0.16 7.81
C SER A 35 -12.66 -0.42 6.41
N LYS A 36 -12.14 0.41 5.50
CA LYS A 36 -11.86 0.07 4.12
C LYS A 36 -10.71 0.93 3.61
N TRP A 37 -9.95 0.37 2.68
CA TRP A 37 -8.91 1.12 1.99
C TRP A 37 -8.71 0.59 0.58
N ASN A 38 -8.35 1.48 -0.32
CA ASN A 38 -7.93 1.17 -1.68
C ASN A 38 -6.58 1.83 -1.96
N TYR A 39 -5.81 1.28 -2.89
CA TYR A 39 -4.55 1.89 -3.28
C TYR A 39 -4.29 1.78 -4.79
N SER A 40 -3.43 2.67 -5.28
CA SER A 40 -2.90 2.62 -6.63
C SER A 40 -1.42 2.93 -6.59
N ILE A 41 -0.59 2.08 -7.22
CA ILE A 41 0.86 2.29 -7.26
C ILE A 41 1.16 3.40 -8.26
N LEU A 42 1.83 4.46 -7.80
CA LEU A 42 2.23 5.59 -8.64
C LEU A 42 3.67 5.45 -9.14
N THR A 43 4.52 4.81 -8.34
CA THR A 43 5.91 4.57 -8.74
C THR A 43 5.98 3.54 -9.86
N ASN A 44 6.65 3.89 -10.95
CA ASN A 44 6.91 2.95 -12.04
C ASN A 44 7.89 1.86 -11.57
N LEU A 45 7.37 0.67 -11.30
CA LEU A 45 8.16 -0.48 -10.81
C LEU A 45 9.22 -0.93 -11.82
N ASN A 46 9.01 -0.72 -13.12
CA ASN A 46 9.99 -1.07 -14.15
C ASN A 46 11.24 -0.19 -14.06
N ASN A 47 11.11 1.06 -13.60
CA ASN A 47 12.26 1.95 -13.39
C ASN A 47 13.04 1.61 -12.12
N LEU A 48 12.38 0.99 -11.14
CA LEU A 48 12.99 0.52 -9.89
C LEU A 48 13.71 -0.82 -10.08
N ALA A 49 13.12 -1.73 -10.85
CA ALA A 49 13.68 -3.04 -11.16
C ALA A 49 14.81 -2.93 -12.20
N ARG A 50 15.95 -2.34 -11.82
CA ARG A 50 17.18 -2.41 -12.63
C ARG A 50 17.65 -3.87 -12.69
N LYS A 51 18.27 -4.26 -13.82
CA LYS A 51 18.85 -5.60 -13.97
C LYS A 51 19.78 -5.89 -12.77
N ASN A 52 19.51 -6.99 -12.06
CA ASN A 52 20.24 -7.49 -10.88
C ASN A 52 19.97 -6.79 -9.54
N LEU A 53 18.86 -6.05 -9.38
CA LEU A 53 18.38 -5.60 -8.07
C LEU A 53 17.23 -6.47 -7.56
N ILE A 54 17.36 -6.96 -6.33
CA ILE A 54 16.25 -7.58 -5.59
C ILE A 54 15.59 -6.48 -4.78
N LEU A 55 14.29 -6.27 -4.99
CA LEU A 55 13.47 -5.32 -4.24
C LEU A 55 12.75 -6.06 -3.12
N GLU A 56 12.96 -5.63 -1.88
CA GLU A 56 12.26 -6.18 -0.71
C GLU A 56 11.62 -5.05 0.08
N ILE A 57 10.41 -5.29 0.62
CA ILE A 57 9.78 -4.33 1.51
C ILE A 57 10.55 -4.28 2.82
N ASP A 58 10.94 -3.06 3.23
CA ASP A 58 11.60 -2.82 4.49
C ASP A 58 10.58 -2.82 5.65
N LYS A 59 10.40 -3.98 6.29
CA LYS A 59 9.44 -4.13 7.39
C LYS A 59 9.86 -3.41 8.68
N GLU A 60 11.15 -3.06 8.82
CA GLU A 60 11.68 -2.35 9.99
C GLU A 60 11.30 -0.88 9.97
N ARG A 61 11.01 -0.34 8.78
CA ARG A 61 10.60 1.05 8.59
C ARG A 61 9.08 1.17 8.52
N GLU A 62 8.57 2.25 9.10
CA GLU A 62 7.14 2.55 9.13
C GLU A 62 6.64 3.05 7.77
N LEU A 63 5.36 2.75 7.50
CA LEU A 63 4.62 3.34 6.39
C LEU A 63 4.42 4.82 6.68
N GLN A 64 4.96 5.68 5.84
CA GLN A 64 4.71 7.12 5.95
C GLN A 64 3.46 7.46 5.14
N ILE A 65 2.50 8.17 5.76
CA ILE A 65 1.29 8.65 5.08
C ILE A 65 1.31 10.18 5.10
N LYS A 66 1.18 10.81 3.94
CA LYS A 66 1.05 12.28 3.79
C LYS A 66 -0.07 12.58 2.81
N GLY A 67 -1.16 13.17 3.32
CA GLY A 67 -2.39 13.36 2.55
C GLY A 67 -2.94 12.03 2.05
N ASN A 68 -3.25 11.94 0.75
CA ASN A 68 -3.67 10.73 0.08
C ASN A 68 -2.50 9.87 -0.48
N TYR A 69 -1.28 10.05 0.00
CA TYR A 69 -0.11 9.28 -0.45
C TYR A 69 0.49 8.46 0.69
N GLY A 70 0.84 7.21 0.37
CA GLY A 70 1.63 6.32 1.22
C GLY A 70 3.01 6.07 0.61
N TYR A 71 4.04 6.06 1.45
CA TYR A 71 5.42 5.78 1.05
C TYR A 71 5.86 4.47 1.70
N ILE A 72 5.86 3.41 0.90
CA ILE A 72 6.26 2.07 1.32
C ILE A 72 7.78 1.97 1.22
N PRO A 73 8.49 1.76 2.34
CA PRO A 73 9.94 1.68 2.33
C PRO A 73 10.41 0.37 1.69
N ILE A 74 11.39 0.46 0.79
CA ILE A 74 11.96 -0.68 0.06
C ILE A 74 13.48 -0.72 0.30
N LYS A 75 13.99 -1.91 0.57
CA LYS A 75 15.42 -2.24 0.50
C LYS A 75 15.73 -2.76 -0.90
N GLU A 76 16.66 -2.11 -1.57
CA GLU A 76 17.26 -2.58 -2.81
C GLU A 76 18.52 -3.36 -2.44
N LYS A 77 18.54 -4.66 -2.71
CA LYS A 77 19.74 -5.49 -2.57
C LYS A 77 20.38 -5.67 -3.94
N GLY A 78 21.47 -4.95 -4.17
CA GLY A 78 22.38 -5.17 -5.30
C GLY A 78 23.60 -5.99 -4.89
N ILE A 79 24.31 -6.52 -5.87
CA ILE A 79 25.53 -7.34 -5.67
C ILE A 79 26.63 -6.57 -4.92
N ILE A 80 26.70 -5.25 -5.11
CA ILE A 80 27.81 -4.41 -4.62
C ILE A 80 27.34 -3.42 -3.54
N LYS A 81 26.07 -3.02 -3.56
CA LYS A 81 25.54 -2.00 -2.66
C LYS A 81 24.07 -2.24 -2.36
N SER A 82 23.69 -1.97 -1.12
CA SER A 82 22.29 -1.83 -0.71
C SER A 82 21.90 -0.35 -0.68
N SER A 83 20.71 -0.04 -1.19
CA SER A 83 20.10 1.29 -1.13
C SER A 83 18.69 1.19 -0.56
N SER A 84 18.22 2.29 0.03
CA SER A 84 16.84 2.41 0.46
C SER A 84 16.08 3.34 -0.48
N THR A 85 14.89 2.93 -0.89
CA THR A 85 13.99 3.72 -1.73
C THR A 85 12.57 3.64 -1.18
N PHE A 86 11.63 4.31 -1.86
CA PHE A 86 10.21 4.25 -1.52
C PHE A 86 9.37 3.95 -2.75
N ILE A 87 8.36 3.10 -2.58
CA ILE A 87 7.24 3.00 -3.51
C ILE A 87 6.15 3.94 -3.02
N THR A 88 5.79 4.89 -3.87
CA THR A 88 4.69 5.81 -3.64
C THR A 88 3.40 5.16 -4.12
N VAL A 89 2.42 5.10 -3.23
CA VAL A 89 1.05 4.66 -3.51
C VAL A 89 0.09 5.82 -3.25
N LYS A 90 -0.93 5.97 -4.08
CA LYS A 90 -2.12 6.73 -3.72
C LYS A 90 -3.00 5.87 -2.82
N LEU A 91 -3.47 6.40 -1.71
CA LEU A 91 -4.31 5.75 -0.73
C LEU A 91 -5.66 6.46 -0.65
N ASN A 92 -6.72 5.67 -0.68
CA ASN A 92 -8.06 6.12 -0.28
C ASN A 92 -8.41 5.36 0.99
N LEU A 93 -8.56 6.08 2.10
CA LEU A 93 -8.71 5.53 3.44
C LEU A 93 -10.10 5.88 3.98
N TYR A 94 -10.85 4.88 4.42
CA TYR A 94 -12.20 5.03 4.94
C TYR A 94 -12.24 4.67 6.42
N LYS A 95 -13.04 5.41 7.18
CA LYS A 95 -13.29 5.15 8.60
C LYS A 95 -14.73 5.47 8.93
N GLU A 96 -15.28 4.76 9.90
CA GLU A 96 -16.51 5.16 10.55
C GLU A 96 -16.26 6.40 11.40
N VAL A 97 -17.01 7.47 11.15
CA VAL A 97 -16.91 8.74 11.86
C VAL A 97 -18.29 9.20 12.32
N LEU A 98 -18.32 9.89 13.47
CA LEU A 98 -19.54 10.53 13.94
C LEU A 98 -19.80 11.79 13.11
N CYS A 99 -20.95 11.81 12.44
CA CYS A 99 -21.42 12.95 11.67
C CYS A 99 -22.68 13.51 12.32
N ALA A 100 -22.77 14.83 12.42
CA ALA A 100 -23.95 15.47 12.97
C ALA A 100 -25.14 15.29 12.00
N THR A 101 -26.25 14.78 12.51
CA THR A 101 -27.49 14.58 11.73
C THR A 101 -28.30 15.87 11.56
N ARG A 102 -27.99 16.88 12.36
CA ARG A 102 -28.62 18.20 12.36
C ARG A 102 -27.60 19.31 12.56
N LYS A 103 -28.02 20.54 12.29
CA LYS A 103 -27.24 21.72 12.65
C LYS A 103 -27.18 21.84 14.18
N ILE A 104 -25.97 21.99 14.71
CA ILE A 104 -25.69 22.18 16.14
C ILE A 104 -25.18 23.62 16.32
N SER A 105 -25.78 24.36 17.23
CA SER A 105 -25.40 25.76 17.49
C SER A 105 -24.19 25.82 18.42
N ALA A 106 -23.40 26.90 18.32
CA ALA A 106 -22.31 27.10 19.26
C ALA A 106 -22.85 27.22 20.70
N GLY A 107 -22.24 26.50 21.64
CA GLY A 107 -22.63 26.49 23.06
C GLY A 107 -23.81 25.59 23.41
N SER A 108 -24.41 24.86 22.45
CA SER A 108 -25.44 23.86 22.79
C SER A 108 -24.82 22.57 23.32
N GLU A 109 -25.52 21.90 24.23
CA GLU A 109 -25.15 20.55 24.68
C GLU A 109 -25.17 19.55 23.51
N LEU A 110 -24.22 18.62 23.54
CA LEU A 110 -24.08 17.55 22.56
C LEU A 110 -24.71 16.28 23.12
N ASN A 111 -25.68 15.71 22.39
CA ASN A 111 -26.28 14.44 22.76
C ASN A 111 -25.88 13.34 21.77
N PRO A 112 -25.73 12.07 22.19
CA PRO A 112 -25.43 10.97 21.28
C PRO A 112 -26.43 10.85 20.11
N VAL A 113 -27.70 11.22 20.32
CA VAL A 113 -28.74 11.23 19.28
C VAL A 113 -28.52 12.27 18.18
N ASP A 114 -27.63 13.24 18.41
CA ASP A 114 -27.27 14.27 17.43
C ASP A 114 -26.27 13.77 16.38
N PHE A 115 -25.74 12.56 16.57
CA PHE A 115 -24.70 11.98 15.73
C PHE A 115 -25.12 10.62 15.18
N GLU A 116 -24.68 10.36 13.97
CA GLU A 116 -24.73 9.03 13.36
C GLU A 116 -23.32 8.58 12.96
N LEU A 117 -23.08 7.28 13.01
CA LEU A 117 -21.87 6.68 12.46
C LEU A 117 -22.03 6.51 10.95
N ILE A 118 -21.17 7.18 10.19
CA ILE A 118 -21.12 7.04 8.74
C ILE A 118 -19.72 6.62 8.29
N GLU A 119 -19.64 5.76 7.29
CA GLU A 119 -18.37 5.48 6.61
C GLU A 119 -18.01 6.68 5.73
N LYS A 120 -16.85 7.29 5.99
CA LYS A 120 -16.36 8.44 5.23
C LYS A 120 -14.90 8.26 4.84
N GLU A 121 -14.57 8.75 3.65
CA GLU A 121 -13.17 8.89 3.23
C GLU A 121 -12.49 9.98 4.06
N ILE A 122 -11.38 9.63 4.69
CA ILE A 122 -10.59 10.52 5.56
C ILE A 122 -9.22 10.88 4.99
N SER A 123 -8.79 10.22 3.92
CA SER A 123 -7.64 10.66 3.14
C SER A 123 -8.01 11.91 2.35
N THR A 124 -7.45 13.07 2.74
CA THR A 124 -7.62 14.36 2.04
C THR A 124 -6.28 14.88 1.56
#